data_AF-A0A9D4M0F2-F1
#
_entry.id   AF-A0A9D4M0F2-F1
#
_cell.length_a   1.000
_cell.length_b   1.000
_cell.length_c   1.000
_cell.angle_alpha   90.00
_cell.angle_beta   90.00
_cell.angle_gamma   90.00
#
_symmetry.space_group_name_H-M   'P 1'
#
loop_
_entity.id
_entity.type
_entity.pdbx_description
1 polymer ?
#
loop_
_entity_poly.entity_id
_entity_poly.type
_entity_poly.pdbx_seq_one_letter_code
_entity_poly.pdbx_strand_id
1 'polypeptide(L)'
;MVDSGLLRIDDPVHLECLGLCFIPLIQRDLKSFTHLWNSHRIRQQRHVEAPNGISIVMSYQPKAYGTRDFSFRLPCVLETIDRIQERYFVKKPQFGCKDDFIPVLEHVC
;
A
#
# COMPACT_ATOMS: atom_id res chain seq x y z
N MET A 1 0.56 19.17 18.14
CA MET A 1 1.70 18.28 18.46
C MET A 1 3.01 19.01 18.28
N VAL A 2 3.31 19.52 17.08
CA VAL A 2 4.51 20.36 16.85
C VAL A 2 4.37 21.72 17.53
N ASP A 3 3.27 22.44 17.26
CA ASP A 3 3.01 23.78 17.83
C ASP A 3 2.83 23.77 19.37
N SER A 4 2.56 22.59 19.93
CA SER A 4 2.42 22.37 21.38
C SER A 4 3.71 21.88 22.05
N GLY A 5 4.82 21.76 21.30
CA GLY A 5 6.12 21.28 21.80
C GLY A 5 6.18 19.78 22.13
N LEU A 6 5.13 19.01 21.82
CA LEU A 6 5.04 17.57 22.13
C LEU A 6 5.72 16.69 21.07
N LEU A 7 5.94 17.22 19.88
CA LEU A 7 6.55 16.51 18.77
C LEU A 7 7.66 17.36 18.16
N ARG A 8 8.87 16.81 18.14
CA ARG A 8 10.03 17.36 17.46
C ARG A 8 10.26 16.59 16.17
N ILE A 9 10.05 17.23 15.02
CA ILE A 9 10.21 16.60 13.70
C ILE A 9 11.68 16.48 13.28
N ASP A 10 12.57 17.20 13.95
CA ASP A 10 14.02 17.11 13.84
C ASP A 10 14.61 16.00 14.71
N ASP A 11 13.83 15.45 15.65
CA ASP A 11 14.26 14.36 16.53
C ASP A 11 13.97 13.00 15.90
N PRO A 12 14.99 12.20 15.57
CA PRO A 12 14.80 10.88 14.96
C PRO A 12 14.01 9.93 15.86
N VAL A 13 14.13 10.02 17.19
CA VAL A 13 13.37 9.15 18.13
C VAL A 13 11.88 9.44 18.02
N HIS A 14 11.50 10.71 17.95
CA HIS A 14 10.11 11.11 17.79
C HIS A 14 9.54 10.63 16.44
N LEU A 15 10.32 10.72 15.36
CA LEU A 15 9.90 10.20 14.05
C LEU A 15 9.72 8.68 14.05
N GLU A 16 10.62 7.93 14.69
CA GLU A 16 10.50 6.47 14.84
C GLU A 16 9.25 6.08 15.64
N CYS A 17 8.95 6.79 16.74
CA CYS A 17 7.72 6.61 17.50
C CYS A 17 6.45 6.91 16.68
N LEU A 18 6.47 7.95 15.85
CA LEU A 18 5.37 8.21 14.91
C LEU A 18 5.21 7.07 13.90
N GLY A 19 6.33 6.59 13.35
CA GLY A 19 6.37 5.43 12.45
C GLY A 19 5.66 4.24 13.09
N LEU A 20 6.10 3.89 14.31
CA LEU A 20 5.58 2.79 15.10
C LEU A 20 4.07 2.86 15.34
N CYS A 21 3.55 4.03 15.71
CA CYS A 21 2.13 4.19 16.01
C CYS A 21 1.25 4.27 14.75
N PHE A 22 1.70 5.02 13.73
CA PHE A 22 0.82 5.40 12.61
C PHE A 22 1.00 4.55 11.36
N ILE A 23 2.20 4.03 11.06
CA ILE A 23 2.41 3.21 9.86
C ILE A 23 1.54 1.95 9.85
N PRO A 24 1.40 1.19 10.96
CA PRO A 24 0.51 0.02 10.97
C PRO A 24 -0.96 0.39 10.71
N LEU A 25 -1.43 1.51 11.26
CA LEU A 25 -2.79 2.01 11.07
C LEU A 25 -3.02 2.44 9.61
N ILE A 26 -2.11 3.25 9.06
CA ILE A 26 -2.16 3.68 7.66
C ILE A 26 -2.13 2.45 6.75
N GLN A 27 -1.26 1.49 7.01
CA GLN A 27 -1.15 0.28 6.21
C GLN A 27 -2.40 -0.59 6.27
N ARG A 28 -3.06 -0.69 7.42
CA ARG A 28 -4.37 -1.35 7.58
C ARG A 28 -5.42 -0.63 6.72
N ASP A 29 -5.51 0.68 6.83
CA ASP A 29 -6.54 1.46 6.15
C ASP A 29 -6.33 1.44 4.62
N LEU A 30 -5.08 1.49 4.16
CA LEU A 30 -4.72 1.32 2.75
C LEU A 30 -5.08 -0.07 2.22
N LYS A 31 -4.88 -1.13 3.01
CA LYS A 31 -5.30 -2.50 2.63
C LYS A 31 -6.81 -2.58 2.48
N SER A 32 -7.55 -2.06 3.46
CA SER A 32 -9.02 -2.01 3.44
C SER A 32 -9.54 -1.22 2.24
N PHE A 33 -8.98 -0.04 2.00
CA PHE A 33 -9.33 0.80 0.85
C PHE A 33 -9.04 0.08 -0.47
N THR A 34 -7.87 -0.52 -0.62
CA THR A 34 -7.49 -1.28 -1.82
C THR A 34 -8.46 -2.43 -2.07
N HIS A 35 -8.81 -3.19 -1.03
CA HIS A 35 -9.78 -4.27 -1.16
C HIS A 35 -11.16 -3.77 -1.61
N LEU A 36 -11.67 -2.73 -0.95
CA LEU A 36 -12.95 -2.12 -1.30
C LEU A 36 -12.94 -1.57 -2.72
N TRP A 37 -11.92 -0.80 -3.07
CA TRP A 37 -11.77 -0.22 -4.40
C TRP A 37 -11.67 -1.28 -5.49
N ASN A 38 -10.96 -2.37 -5.25
CA ASN A 38 -10.79 -3.41 -6.26
C ASN A 38 -12.04 -4.29 -6.42
N SER A 39 -12.82 -4.47 -5.36
CA SER A 39 -14.01 -5.34 -5.35
C SER A 39 -15.34 -4.61 -5.60
N HIS A 40 -15.40 -3.30 -5.37
CA HIS A 40 -16.64 -2.56 -5.60
C HIS A 40 -16.99 -2.53 -7.08
N ARG A 41 -18.31 -2.57 -7.35
CA ARG A 41 -18.84 -2.44 -8.70
C ARG A 41 -19.05 -0.96 -9.02
N ILE A 42 -18.30 -0.48 -10.02
CA ILE A 42 -18.52 0.81 -10.66
C ILE A 42 -19.82 0.73 -11.46
N ARG A 43 -20.77 1.61 -11.12
CA ARG A 43 -22.09 1.66 -11.76
C ARG A 43 -22.00 2.29 -13.13
N GLN A 44 -22.77 1.75 -14.07
CA GLN A 44 -22.94 2.35 -15.39
C GLN A 44 -23.72 3.68 -15.27
N GLN A 45 -23.23 4.71 -15.96
CA GLN A 45 -23.90 6.01 -16.07
C GLN A 45 -24.46 6.18 -17.48
N ARG A 46 -25.65 6.78 -17.62
CA ARG A 46 -26.39 6.84 -18.90
C ARG A 46 -25.82 7.81 -19.94
N HIS A 47 -25.13 8.85 -19.50
CA HIS A 47 -24.65 9.94 -20.37
C HIS A 47 -23.15 10.21 -20.24
N VAL A 48 -22.41 9.24 -19.70
CA VAL A 48 -20.97 9.34 -19.52
C VAL A 48 -20.34 8.06 -20.05
N GLU A 49 -19.38 8.22 -20.95
CA GLU A 49 -18.52 7.11 -21.38
C GLU A 49 -17.47 6.87 -20.29
N ALA A 50 -17.89 6.14 -19.26
CA ALA A 50 -17.04 5.76 -18.15
C ALA A 50 -16.94 4.23 -18.05
N PRO A 51 -15.78 3.70 -17.60
CA PRO A 51 -15.64 2.29 -17.28
C PRO A 51 -16.70 1.87 -16.26
N ASN A 52 -17.32 0.70 -16.47
CA ASN A 52 -18.27 0.10 -15.54
C ASN A 52 -17.94 -1.37 -15.32
N GLY A 53 -18.32 -1.91 -14.16
CA GLY A 53 -17.93 -3.26 -13.75
C GLY A 53 -17.12 -3.28 -12.47
N ILE A 54 -16.42 -4.38 -12.21
CA ILE A 54 -15.59 -4.55 -11.00
C ILE A 54 -14.13 -4.34 -11.41
N SER A 55 -13.46 -3.36 -10.80
CA SER A 55 -12.11 -2.90 -11.18
C SER A 55 -11.10 -4.05 -11.34
N ILE A 56 -11.05 -4.97 -10.37
CA ILE A 56 -10.12 -6.10 -10.42
C ILE A 56 -10.41 -7.01 -11.63
N VAL A 57 -11.68 -7.29 -11.92
CA VAL A 57 -12.08 -8.16 -13.04
C VAL A 57 -11.81 -7.47 -14.37
N MET A 58 -12.08 -6.17 -14.47
CA MET A 58 -11.80 -5.38 -15.68
C MET A 58 -10.31 -5.38 -16.03
N SER A 59 -9.44 -5.37 -15.00
CA SER A 59 -7.99 -5.40 -15.18
C SER A 59 -7.49 -6.77 -15.65
N TYR A 60 -8.01 -7.87 -15.08
CA TYR A 60 -7.59 -9.23 -15.45
C TYR A 60 -8.30 -9.79 -16.69
N GLN A 61 -9.48 -9.26 -17.04
CA GLN A 61 -10.32 -9.74 -18.14
C GLN A 61 -10.87 -8.58 -18.99
N PRO A 62 -10.01 -7.74 -19.57
CA PRO A 62 -10.44 -6.55 -20.31
C PRO A 62 -11.37 -6.88 -21.48
N LYS A 63 -11.16 -8.03 -22.14
CA LYS A 63 -11.99 -8.51 -23.26
C LYS A 63 -13.45 -8.76 -22.86
N ALA A 64 -13.72 -9.19 -21.63
CA ALA A 64 -15.07 -9.40 -21.14
C ALA A 64 -15.89 -8.09 -21.04
N TYR A 65 -15.19 -6.95 -21.01
CA TYR A 65 -15.76 -5.60 -20.97
C TYR A 65 -15.63 -4.88 -22.32
N GLY A 66 -15.33 -5.60 -23.41
CA GLY A 66 -15.16 -5.01 -24.74
C GLY A 66 -13.90 -4.16 -24.90
N THR A 67 -12.94 -4.29 -23.97
CA THR A 67 -11.66 -3.56 -24.00
C THR A 67 -10.50 -4.48 -24.38
N ARG A 68 -9.27 -3.93 -24.43
CA ARG A 68 -8.06 -4.64 -24.87
C ARG A 68 -7.11 -4.85 -23.70
N ASP A 69 -6.34 -5.92 -23.78
CA ASP A 69 -5.27 -6.19 -22.83
C ASP A 69 -4.04 -5.35 -23.17
N PHE A 70 -3.60 -4.55 -22.20
CA PHE A 70 -2.40 -3.72 -22.27
C PHE A 70 -1.26 -4.26 -21.37
N SER A 71 -1.40 -5.48 -20.85
CA SER A 71 -0.38 -6.13 -20.05
C SER A 71 0.88 -6.36 -20.87
N PHE A 72 2.03 -6.06 -20.29
CA PHE A 72 3.33 -6.40 -20.86
C PHE A 72 3.84 -7.71 -20.28
N ARG A 73 4.44 -8.56 -21.11
CA ARG A 73 5.19 -9.69 -20.59
C ARG A 73 6.40 -9.17 -19.83
N LEU A 74 6.60 -9.67 -18.63
CA LEU A 74 7.80 -9.39 -17.86
C LEU A 74 9.03 -9.82 -18.69
N PRO A 75 10.08 -9.00 -18.74
CA PRO A 75 11.31 -9.32 -19.47
C PRO A 75 12.11 -10.43 -18.79
N CYS A 76 11.70 -10.88 -17.61
CA CYS A 76 12.35 -11.88 -16.80
C CYS A 76 11.32 -12.76 -16.06
N VAL A 77 11.79 -13.87 -15.51
CA VAL A 77 11.00 -14.78 -14.67
C VAL A 77 10.82 -14.20 -13.26
N LEU A 78 9.78 -14.65 -12.54
CA LEU A 78 9.47 -14.18 -11.18
C LEU A 78 10.66 -14.31 -10.23
N GLU A 79 11.43 -15.40 -10.30
CA GLU A 79 12.63 -15.59 -9.49
C GLU A 79 13.66 -14.46 -9.68
N THR A 80 13.77 -13.89 -10.88
CA THR A 80 14.66 -12.74 -11.12
C THR A 80 14.17 -11.50 -10.39
N ILE A 81 12.85 -11.30 -10.34
CA ILE A 81 12.22 -10.19 -9.61
C ILE A 81 12.45 -10.37 -8.11
N ASP A 82 12.29 -11.59 -7.59
CA ASP A 82 12.53 -11.92 -6.19
C ASP A 82 13.99 -11.65 -5.81
N ARG A 83 14.95 -12.07 -6.65
CA ARG A 83 16.38 -11.77 -6.46
C ARG A 83 16.69 -10.27 -6.52
N ILE A 84 16.04 -9.51 -7.40
CA ILE A 84 16.17 -8.05 -7.45
C ILE A 84 15.62 -7.43 -6.16
N GLN A 85 14.47 -7.90 -5.68
CA GLN A 85 13.90 -7.46 -4.43
C GLN A 85 14.87 -7.74 -3.27
N GLU A 86 15.37 -8.95 -3.12
CA GLU A 86 16.33 -9.30 -2.05
C GLU A 86 17.63 -8.48 -2.12
N ARG A 87 18.14 -8.21 -3.33
CA ARG A 87 19.42 -7.52 -3.52
C ARG A 87 19.33 -6.02 -3.35
N TYR A 88 18.22 -5.40 -3.77
CA TYR A 88 18.11 -3.94 -3.87
C TYR A 88 17.09 -3.33 -2.91
N PHE A 89 16.13 -4.11 -2.38
CA PHE A 89 15.23 -3.59 -1.37
C PHE A 89 15.85 -3.76 0.01
N VAL A 90 16.00 -2.63 0.70
CA VAL A 90 16.16 -2.65 2.15
C VAL A 90 14.84 -3.20 2.73
N LYS A 91 14.93 -4.27 3.53
CA LYS A 91 13.77 -4.84 4.21
C LYS A 91 13.07 -3.72 4.97
N LYS A 92 11.85 -3.37 4.55
CA LYS A 92 11.07 -2.37 5.27
C LYS A 92 10.82 -2.90 6.68
N PRO A 93 11.08 -2.11 7.72
CA PRO A 93 10.74 -2.51 9.07
C PRO A 93 9.24 -2.81 9.16
N GLN A 94 8.89 -3.86 9.91
CA GLN A 94 7.51 -4.36 10.01
C GLN A 94 6.51 -3.28 10.45
N PHE A 95 6.95 -2.37 11.32
CA PHE A 95 6.12 -1.31 11.89
C PHE A 95 6.51 0.09 11.39
N GLY A 96 7.32 0.17 10.32
CA GLY A 96 7.77 1.45 9.78
C GLY A 96 8.78 2.19 10.66
N CYS A 97 9.31 1.55 11.70
CA CYS A 97 10.38 2.03 12.57
C CYS A 97 11.47 0.97 12.74
N LYS A 98 12.67 1.36 13.16
CA LYS A 98 13.75 0.42 13.45
C LYS A 98 13.33 -0.64 14.49
N ASP A 99 13.93 -1.83 14.38
CA ASP A 99 13.60 -2.98 15.22
C ASP A 99 13.86 -2.71 16.72
N ASP A 100 14.81 -1.83 17.04
CA ASP A 100 15.12 -1.41 18.41
C ASP A 100 13.96 -0.71 19.14
N PHE A 101 12.96 -0.22 18.40
CA PHE A 101 11.77 0.43 18.93
C PHE A 101 10.59 -0.52 19.11
N ILE A 102 10.69 -1.78 18.65
CA ILE A 102 9.63 -2.79 18.83
C ILE A 102 9.31 -3.04 20.32
N PRO A 103 10.29 -3.13 21.25
CA PRO A 103 10.00 -3.32 22.68
C PRO A 103 9.14 -2.19 23.29
N VAL A 104 9.16 -0.99 22.69
CA VAL A 104 8.30 0.12 23.13
C VAL A 104 6.82 -0.23 22.94
N LEU A 105 6.45 -1.02 21.92
CA LEU A 105 5.06 -1.47 21.73
C LEU A 105 4.58 -2.36 22.87
N GLU A 106 5.46 -3.19 23.44
CA GLU A 106 5.12 -4.12 24.53
C GLU A 106 4.80 -3.39 25.85
N HIS A 107 5.17 -2.12 25.96
CA HIS A 107 4.90 -1.27 27.12
C HIS A 107 3.80 -0.24 26.89
N VAL A 108 3.32 -0.07 25.65
CA VAL A 108 2.32 0.94 25.25
C VAL A 108 0.97 0.31 24.86
N CYS A 109 0.93 -1.00 24.55
CA CYS A 109 -0.29 -1.78 24.36
C CYS A 109 -0.67 -2.56 25.62
#